data_AF-Q01CU8-F1
#
_entry.id   AF-Q01CU8-F1
#
_cell.length_a   1.000
_cell.length_b   1.000
_cell.length_c   1.000
_cell.angle_alpha   90.00
_cell.angle_beta   90.00
_cell.angle_gamma   90.00
#
_symmetry.space_group_name_H-M   'P 1'
#
loop_
_entity.id
_entity.type
_entity.pdbx_description
1 polymer ?
#
loop_
_entity_poly.entity_id
_entity_poly.type
_entity_poly.pdbx_seq_one_letter_code
_entity_poly.pdbx_strand_id
1 'polypeptide(L)'
;MSQIARVSTAASAVAKNTQSRVGRGRSLRPRASENAQAGADDVDRRRALFGLSTAALASALSPLSAIAAEEEKAKKVVAVPYAKYAVQAESSEEAINVAKALKEAGARLYGAFWCENCNKQKELLGKEAMEYIDYIECFPDGVYQNSPGHEDRVKPDGICDGYTSAWPLWVIPKPDGEEIGIQGQIKKPRDLQRLIKEAKGEKTDLLKYFTTLEVE
;
A
#
# COMPACT_ATOMS: atom_id res chain seq x y z
N MET A 1 2.11 23.23 -14.27
CA MET A 1 1.27 23.17 -13.06
C MET A 1 1.51 21.84 -12.39
N SER A 2 2.08 21.82 -11.17
CA SER A 2 2.14 20.58 -10.40
C SER A 2 0.71 20.30 -9.91
N GLN A 3 0.15 19.14 -10.25
CA GLN A 3 -1.19 18.75 -9.81
C GLN A 3 -1.09 18.36 -8.33
N ILE A 4 -1.45 19.28 -7.45
CA ILE A 4 -1.55 19.04 -6.01
C ILE A 4 -2.87 18.28 -5.79
N ALA A 5 -2.78 16.95 -5.66
CA ALA A 5 -3.90 16.17 -5.18
C ALA A 5 -3.96 16.28 -3.65
N ARG A 6 -5.09 16.74 -3.13
CA ARG A 6 -5.34 16.84 -1.68
C ARG A 6 -5.73 15.49 -1.13
N VAL A 7 -5.03 15.05 -0.10
CA VAL A 7 -5.46 13.95 0.75
C VAL A 7 -5.90 14.55 2.08
N SER A 8 -7.16 14.33 2.47
CA SER A 8 -7.66 14.62 3.80
C SER A 8 -7.91 13.27 4.47
N THR A 9 -7.09 12.95 5.45
CA THR A 9 -7.22 11.73 6.25
C THR A 9 -7.50 12.15 7.68
N ALA A 10 -8.56 11.61 8.27
CA ALA A 10 -8.76 11.70 9.71
C ALA A 10 -7.62 10.93 10.39
N ALA A 11 -6.97 11.54 11.39
CA ALA A 11 -5.85 10.96 12.10
C ALA A 11 -6.18 9.54 12.60
N SER A 12 -5.40 8.55 12.17
CA SER A 12 -5.52 7.18 12.67
C SER A 12 -4.87 7.14 14.06
N ALA A 13 -5.68 7.23 15.11
CA ALA A 13 -5.22 7.12 16.48
C ALA A 13 -4.67 5.70 16.71
N VAL A 14 -3.36 5.59 16.95
CA VAL A 14 -2.71 4.36 17.40
C VAL A 14 -3.27 3.99 18.78
N ALA A 15 -4.21 3.05 18.80
CA ALA A 15 -4.79 2.53 20.03
C ALA A 15 -3.74 1.68 20.79
N LYS A 16 -3.26 2.18 21.93
CA LYS A 16 -2.49 1.38 22.89
C LYS A 16 -3.40 0.35 23.53
N ASN A 17 -3.21 -0.92 23.18
CA ASN A 17 -4.01 -2.05 23.65
C ASN A 17 -3.65 -2.40 25.11
N THR A 18 -4.49 -1.99 26.07
CA THR A 18 -4.46 -2.49 27.44
C THR A 18 -5.34 -3.73 27.55
N GLN A 19 -4.70 -4.90 27.64
CA GLN A 19 -5.38 -6.17 27.92
C GLN A 19 -6.05 -6.13 29.30
N SER A 20 -7.38 -6.28 29.32
CA SER A 20 -8.13 -6.64 30.52
C SER A 20 -8.63 -8.08 30.42
N ARG A 21 -8.54 -8.75 31.57
CA ARG A 21 -8.69 -10.18 31.83
C ARG A 21 -10.18 -10.51 32.11
N VAL A 22 -10.51 -11.81 32.06
CA VAL A 22 -11.78 -12.47 32.50
C VAL A 22 -12.85 -12.55 31.39
N GLY A 23 -13.51 -13.67 31.09
CA GLY A 23 -13.68 -14.91 31.84
C GLY A 23 -14.18 -16.09 30.98
N ARG A 24 -14.16 -17.24 31.65
CA ARG A 24 -14.45 -18.60 31.20
C ARG A 24 -15.96 -18.76 30.88
N GLY A 25 -16.31 -19.27 29.70
CA GLY A 25 -17.70 -19.56 29.31
C GLY A 25 -17.79 -20.82 28.45
N ARG A 26 -18.68 -21.74 28.84
CA ARG A 26 -18.76 -23.15 28.42
C ARG A 26 -19.19 -23.39 26.97
N SER A 27 -18.60 -24.46 26.42
CA SER A 27 -19.08 -25.37 25.37
C SER A 27 -20.59 -25.63 25.42
N LEU A 28 -21.27 -25.53 24.26
CA LEU A 28 -22.30 -26.47 23.81
C LEU A 28 -22.41 -26.45 22.26
N ARG A 29 -22.26 -27.62 21.63
CA ARG A 29 -22.70 -27.92 20.25
C ARG A 29 -24.21 -28.23 20.24
N PRO A 30 -24.91 -27.95 19.14
CA PRO A 30 -25.63 -29.04 18.44
C PRO A 30 -25.43 -28.95 16.91
N ARG A 31 -25.16 -30.06 16.22
CA ARG A 31 -26.07 -31.11 15.71
C ARG A 31 -26.65 -30.72 14.34
N ALA A 32 -26.31 -31.57 13.36
CA ALA A 32 -26.74 -31.54 11.98
C ALA A 32 -28.27 -31.64 11.84
N SER A 33 -28.78 -31.06 10.75
CA SER A 33 -30.06 -31.43 10.15
C SER A 33 -29.87 -31.44 8.64
N GLU A 34 -29.97 -32.63 8.07
CA GLU A 34 -30.31 -32.86 6.67
C GLU A 34 -31.60 -32.13 6.31
N ASN A 35 -31.71 -31.69 5.07
CA ASN A 35 -33.01 -31.52 4.44
C ASN A 35 -32.92 -32.02 3.00
N ALA A 36 -33.72 -33.05 2.73
CA ALA A 36 -33.97 -33.61 1.42
C ALA A 36 -35.01 -32.76 0.69
N GLN A 37 -34.82 -32.56 -0.62
CA GLN A 37 -35.92 -32.23 -1.51
C GLN A 37 -35.88 -33.16 -2.72
N ALA A 38 -37.00 -33.87 -2.89
CA ALA A 38 -37.31 -34.81 -3.94
C ALA A 38 -37.81 -34.11 -5.22
N GLY A 39 -37.71 -34.84 -6.33
CA GLY A 39 -38.31 -34.56 -7.64
C GLY A 39 -37.58 -35.44 -8.65
N ALA A 40 -37.97 -36.71 -8.84
CA ALA A 40 -39.04 -37.18 -9.71
C ALA A 40 -38.87 -36.67 -11.14
N ASP A 41 -38.33 -37.53 -12.02
CA ASP A 41 -38.95 -37.84 -13.31
C ASP A 41 -38.46 -39.21 -13.82
N ASP A 42 -39.44 -39.97 -14.28
CA ASP A 42 -39.46 -41.36 -14.74
C ASP A 42 -39.15 -41.45 -16.26
N VAL A 43 -39.09 -42.67 -16.79
CA VAL A 43 -39.06 -43.09 -18.21
C VAL A 43 -37.63 -43.34 -18.75
N ASP A 44 -37.22 -44.49 -19.31
CA ASP A 44 -37.91 -45.68 -19.77
C ASP A 44 -37.01 -46.92 -19.61
N ARG A 45 -37.66 -48.05 -19.35
CA ARG A 45 -37.11 -49.39 -19.37
C ARG A 45 -36.87 -49.84 -20.81
N ARG A 46 -35.63 -50.14 -21.20
CA ARG A 46 -35.35 -51.25 -22.12
C ARG A 46 -34.10 -52.03 -21.72
N ARG A 47 -34.35 -53.14 -21.03
CA ARG A 47 -33.43 -54.26 -20.82
C ARG A 47 -33.48 -55.11 -22.09
N ALA A 48 -32.39 -55.17 -22.84
CA ALA A 48 -32.17 -56.20 -23.85
C ALA A 48 -30.81 -56.84 -23.61
N LEU A 49 -30.84 -58.07 -23.11
CA LEU A 49 -29.72 -58.97 -22.98
C LEU A 49 -29.45 -59.60 -24.34
N PHE A 50 -28.31 -59.29 -24.98
CA PHE A 50 -27.77 -60.10 -26.07
C PHE A 50 -26.24 -60.03 -26.08
N GLY A 51 -25.63 -61.21 -26.01
CA GLY A 51 -24.37 -61.51 -26.69
C GLY A 51 -23.09 -61.33 -25.89
N LEU A 52 -22.44 -62.46 -25.56
CA LEU A 52 -21.01 -62.48 -25.27
C LEU A 52 -20.24 -61.86 -26.44
N SER A 53 -19.50 -60.80 -26.15
CA SER A 53 -18.31 -60.45 -26.92
C SER A 53 -17.31 -59.86 -25.93
N THR A 54 -16.34 -60.68 -25.51
CA THR A 54 -15.15 -60.22 -24.78
C THR A 54 -14.25 -59.48 -25.76
N ALA A 55 -14.68 -58.31 -26.23
CA ALA A 55 -13.80 -57.34 -26.84
C ALA A 55 -13.32 -56.45 -25.69
N ALA A 56 -12.03 -56.54 -25.38
CA ALA A 56 -11.37 -55.79 -24.33
C ALA A 56 -11.66 -54.28 -24.49
N LEU A 57 -12.53 -53.74 -23.62
CA LEU A 57 -12.56 -52.31 -23.34
C LEU A 57 -11.27 -51.98 -22.59
N ALA A 58 -10.23 -51.67 -23.36
CA ALA A 58 -9.04 -51.05 -22.81
C ALA A 58 -9.47 -49.72 -22.19
N SER A 59 -9.46 -49.68 -20.86
CA SER A 59 -9.70 -48.52 -20.02
C SER A 59 -8.70 -47.42 -20.34
N ALA A 60 -9.00 -46.56 -21.31
CA ALA A 60 -8.34 -45.27 -21.40
C ALA A 60 -9.06 -44.31 -20.44
N LEU A 61 -8.89 -44.54 -19.14
CA LEU A 61 -9.05 -43.50 -18.14
C LEU A 61 -7.95 -42.48 -18.45
N SER A 62 -8.30 -41.44 -19.22
CA SER A 62 -7.46 -40.25 -19.28
C SER A 62 -7.16 -39.84 -17.84
N PRO A 63 -5.89 -39.65 -17.45
CA PRO A 63 -5.59 -39.23 -16.09
C PRO A 63 -6.21 -37.84 -15.89
N LEU A 64 -7.25 -37.77 -15.08
CA LEU A 64 -7.86 -36.53 -14.58
C LEU A 64 -6.83 -35.68 -13.80
N SER A 65 -5.63 -36.20 -13.58
CA SER A 65 -4.51 -35.50 -12.94
C SER A 65 -3.81 -34.48 -13.84
N ALA A 66 -3.99 -34.51 -15.16
CA ALA A 66 -3.33 -33.53 -16.05
C ALA A 66 -3.95 -32.12 -15.98
N ILE A 67 -5.12 -31.95 -15.35
CA ILE A 67 -5.74 -30.62 -15.16
C ILE A 67 -5.49 -30.03 -13.76
N ALA A 68 -4.83 -30.75 -12.85
CA ALA A 68 -4.45 -30.23 -11.53
C ALA A 68 -2.99 -29.78 -11.45
N ALA A 69 -2.15 -30.17 -12.42
CA ALA A 69 -0.73 -29.81 -12.47
C ALA A 69 -0.43 -28.54 -13.30
N GLU A 70 -1.44 -27.99 -13.99
CA GLU A 70 -1.33 -26.78 -14.83
C GLU A 70 -1.86 -25.51 -14.12
N GLU A 71 -2.14 -25.56 -12.81
CA GLU A 71 -2.40 -24.36 -11.99
C GLU A 71 -1.12 -23.76 -11.35
N GLU A 72 0.03 -24.40 -11.49
CA GLU A 72 1.36 -23.80 -11.22
C GLU A 72 1.80 -22.95 -12.43
N LYS A 73 0.95 -22.03 -12.84
CA LYS A 73 1.27 -21.00 -13.84
C LYS A 73 2.28 -20.04 -13.21
N ALA A 74 3.58 -20.37 -13.34
CA ALA A 74 4.77 -19.55 -13.09
C ALA A 74 4.47 -18.22 -12.37
N LYS A 75 4.28 -18.28 -11.05
CA LYS A 75 4.07 -17.06 -10.24
C LYS A 75 5.34 -16.22 -10.32
N LYS A 76 5.18 -14.93 -10.64
CA LYS A 76 6.29 -13.97 -10.68
C LYS A 76 6.96 -13.90 -9.30
N VAL A 77 8.26 -14.21 -9.26
CA VAL A 77 9.10 -14.01 -8.08
C VAL A 77 9.51 -12.53 -8.03
N VAL A 78 9.22 -11.86 -6.92
CA VAL A 78 9.69 -10.50 -6.63
C VAL A 78 10.53 -10.57 -5.35
N ALA A 79 11.75 -10.05 -5.42
CA ALA A 79 12.62 -9.90 -4.26
C ALA A 79 13.37 -8.57 -4.39
N VAL A 80 12.95 -7.59 -3.61
CA VAL A 80 13.57 -6.27 -3.52
C VAL A 80 13.96 -6.05 -2.05
N PRO A 81 15.17 -6.45 -1.65
CA PRO A 81 15.65 -6.24 -0.29
C PRO A 81 15.69 -4.76 0.06
N TYR A 82 15.40 -4.43 1.33
CA TYR A 82 15.53 -3.07 1.81
C TYR A 82 16.95 -2.54 1.64
N ALA A 83 17.05 -1.38 1.00
CA ALA A 83 18.29 -0.63 0.88
C ALA A 83 17.97 0.85 1.09
N LYS A 84 18.43 1.40 2.22
CA LYS A 84 18.25 2.83 2.50
C LYS A 84 18.89 3.64 1.37
N TYR A 85 18.10 4.50 0.74
CA TYR A 85 18.61 5.39 -0.29
C TYR A 85 19.58 6.41 0.32
N ALA A 86 20.81 6.46 -0.21
CA ALA A 86 21.84 7.42 0.19
C ALA A 86 21.77 8.64 -0.71
N VAL A 87 21.32 9.78 -0.16
CA VAL A 87 21.25 11.05 -0.88
C VAL A 87 22.67 11.51 -1.24
N GLN A 88 22.89 11.92 -2.48
CA GLN A 88 24.21 12.30 -2.97
C GLN A 88 24.40 13.82 -3.06
N ALA A 89 23.34 14.57 -3.37
CA ALA A 89 23.38 16.02 -3.45
C ALA A 89 23.60 16.70 -2.09
N GLU A 90 24.41 17.76 -2.10
CA GLU A 90 24.50 18.70 -0.98
C GLU A 90 23.29 19.62 -0.98
N SER A 91 22.89 20.08 0.20
CA SER A 91 21.71 20.92 0.36
C SER A 91 22.01 22.38 0.07
N SER A 92 21.07 23.07 -0.58
CA SER A 92 21.11 24.53 -0.62
C SER A 92 20.66 25.13 0.72
N GLU A 93 21.03 26.37 0.99
CA GLU A 93 20.54 27.11 2.16
C GLU A 93 19.00 27.19 2.18
N GLU A 94 18.38 27.39 1.00
CA GLU A 94 16.93 27.36 0.83
C GLU A 94 16.33 26.03 1.28
N ALA A 95 16.92 24.90 0.84
CA ALA A 95 16.44 23.57 1.20
C ALA A 95 16.54 23.31 2.70
N ILE A 96 17.66 23.70 3.34
CA ILE A 96 17.85 23.57 4.79
C ILE A 96 16.79 24.39 5.54
N ASN A 97 16.57 25.65 5.15
CA ASN A 97 15.60 26.52 5.80
C ASN A 97 14.16 26.01 5.64
N VAL A 98 13.80 25.52 4.45
CA VAL A 98 12.51 24.88 4.20
C VAL A 98 12.35 23.62 5.05
N ALA A 99 13.37 22.77 5.13
CA ALA A 99 13.31 21.52 5.89
C ALA A 99 13.14 21.75 7.39
N LYS A 100 13.81 22.76 7.95
CA LYS A 100 13.58 23.19 9.35
C LYS A 100 12.15 23.67 9.59
N ALA A 101 11.61 24.51 8.69
CA ALA A 101 10.24 24.98 8.81
C ALA A 101 9.21 23.85 8.68
N LEU A 102 9.47 22.85 7.83
CA LEU A 102 8.65 21.65 7.71
C LEU A 102 8.68 20.82 9.00
N LYS A 103 9.87 20.63 9.59
CA LYS A 103 10.03 19.96 10.88
C LYS A 103 9.25 20.64 12.00
N GLU A 104 9.37 21.97 12.10
CA GLU A 104 8.62 22.77 13.08
C GLU A 104 7.10 22.67 12.89
N ALA A 105 6.65 22.51 11.65
CA ALA A 105 5.24 22.29 11.33
C ALA A 105 4.77 20.84 11.56
N GLY A 106 5.66 19.92 11.94
CA GLY A 106 5.32 18.50 12.11
C GLY A 106 5.09 17.76 10.79
N ALA A 107 5.68 18.26 9.69
CA ALA A 107 5.53 17.66 8.38
C ALA A 107 6.24 16.30 8.29
N ARG A 108 5.57 15.32 7.70
CA ARG A 108 6.11 13.99 7.42
C ARG A 108 6.16 13.75 5.92
N LEU A 109 7.20 13.06 5.46
CA LEU A 109 7.34 12.61 4.08
C LEU A 109 7.18 11.09 4.00
N TYR A 110 6.10 10.61 3.41
CA TYR A 110 5.86 9.20 3.17
C TYR A 110 6.36 8.77 1.80
N GLY A 111 7.03 7.63 1.74
CA GLY A 111 7.46 7.02 0.49
C GLY A 111 8.04 5.63 0.67
N ALA A 112 8.70 5.14 -0.39
CA ALA A 112 9.39 3.85 -0.36
C ALA A 112 10.84 3.99 -0.88
N PHE A 113 11.76 3.14 -0.44
CA PHE A 113 13.17 3.25 -0.84
C PHE A 113 13.43 3.04 -2.35
N TRP A 114 12.62 2.20 -3.01
CA TRP A 114 12.72 1.97 -4.46
C TRP A 114 11.94 2.99 -5.30
N CYS A 115 11.23 3.92 -4.67
CA CYS A 115 10.41 4.90 -5.37
C CYS A 115 11.31 5.99 -6.00
N GLU A 116 11.42 5.99 -7.32
CA GLU A 116 12.25 6.93 -8.07
C GLU A 116 11.89 8.39 -7.79
N ASN A 117 10.59 8.74 -7.76
CA ASN A 117 10.14 10.09 -7.47
C ASN A 117 10.47 10.53 -6.03
N CYS A 118 10.41 9.59 -5.09
CA CYS A 118 10.76 9.84 -3.70
C CYS A 118 12.26 10.13 -3.58
N ASN A 119 13.09 9.35 -4.28
CA ASN A 119 14.53 9.54 -4.30
C ASN A 119 14.93 10.86 -4.99
N LYS A 120 14.30 11.21 -6.13
CA LYS A 120 14.46 12.52 -6.77
C LYS A 120 14.09 13.67 -5.83
N GLN A 121 13.05 13.51 -5.02
CA GLN A 121 12.68 14.54 -4.05
C GLN A 121 13.67 14.66 -2.90
N LYS A 122 14.26 13.55 -2.44
CA LYS A 122 15.35 13.57 -1.46
C LYS A 122 16.60 14.28 -2.03
N GLU A 123 16.95 14.00 -3.29
CA GLU A 123 18.06 14.68 -3.99
C GLU A 123 17.80 16.17 -4.20
N LEU A 124 16.55 16.57 -4.46
CA LEU A 124 16.18 17.99 -4.58
C LEU A 124 16.44 18.77 -3.28
N LEU A 125 16.26 18.13 -2.12
CA LEU A 125 16.50 18.75 -0.82
C LEU A 125 17.98 18.67 -0.42
N GLY A 126 18.64 17.55 -0.70
CA GLY A 126 20.03 17.30 -0.32
C GLY A 126 20.19 16.66 1.06
N LYS A 127 21.41 16.24 1.39
CA LYS A 127 21.74 15.45 2.59
C LYS A 127 21.35 16.15 3.89
N GLU A 128 21.86 17.36 4.11
CA GLU A 128 21.70 18.14 5.34
C GLU A 128 20.25 18.54 5.58
N ALA A 129 19.52 18.93 4.53
CA ALA A 129 18.10 19.24 4.63
C ALA A 129 17.29 17.98 5.02
N MET A 130 17.62 16.83 4.45
CA MET A 130 16.96 15.56 4.75
C MET A 130 17.16 15.09 6.20
N GLU A 131 18.18 15.58 6.92
CA GLU A 131 18.33 15.30 8.37
C GLU A 131 17.24 15.97 9.24
N TYR A 132 16.58 17.00 8.72
CA TYR A 132 15.45 17.65 9.40
C TYR A 132 14.10 17.05 9.02
N ILE A 133 14.02 16.29 7.93
CA ILE A 133 12.77 15.75 7.43
C ILE A 133 12.41 14.44 8.13
N ASP A 134 11.21 14.39 8.70
CA ASP A 134 10.63 13.16 9.25
C ASP A 134 10.14 12.25 8.11
N TYR A 135 11.07 11.52 7.50
CA TYR A 135 10.79 10.55 6.44
C TYR A 135 10.26 9.23 7.01
N ILE A 136 9.09 8.80 6.52
CA ILE A 136 8.46 7.52 6.84
C ILE A 136 8.65 6.56 5.66
N GLU A 137 9.47 5.53 5.89
CA GLU A 137 9.67 4.42 4.95
C GLU A 137 8.51 3.43 5.07
N CYS A 138 7.75 3.28 3.99
CA CYS A 138 6.59 2.41 3.97
C CYS A 138 6.92 0.93 3.76
N PHE A 139 8.16 0.59 3.42
CA PHE A 139 8.58 -0.81 3.28
C PHE A 139 9.97 -1.04 3.88
N PRO A 140 10.07 -0.94 5.22
CA PRO A 140 11.34 -1.08 5.93
C PRO A 140 11.94 -2.49 5.81
N ASP A 141 11.11 -3.48 5.48
CA ASP A 141 11.52 -4.88 5.36
C ASP A 141 11.66 -5.36 3.90
N GLY A 142 11.60 -4.46 2.91
CA GLY A 142 11.67 -4.84 1.49
C GLY A 142 10.34 -5.31 0.87
N VAL A 143 10.38 -5.68 -0.41
CA VAL A 143 9.26 -6.31 -1.14
C VAL A 143 9.61 -7.73 -1.49
N TYR A 144 8.75 -8.65 -1.08
CA TYR A 144 8.89 -10.07 -1.40
C TYR A 144 7.57 -10.64 -1.88
N GLN A 145 7.60 -11.42 -2.95
CA GLN A 145 6.46 -12.15 -3.47
C GLN A 145 6.92 -13.45 -4.10
N ASN A 146 6.42 -14.59 -3.62
CA ASN A 146 6.84 -15.93 -4.03
C ASN A 146 8.37 -16.13 -3.96
N SER A 147 9.05 -15.45 -3.04
CA SER A 147 10.52 -15.49 -2.93
C SER A 147 10.94 -16.58 -1.95
N PRO A 148 11.77 -17.55 -2.37
CA PRO A 148 12.23 -18.62 -1.47
C PRO A 148 12.93 -18.06 -0.23
N GLY A 149 12.50 -18.50 0.96
CA GLY A 149 13.07 -18.07 2.23
C GLY A 149 12.54 -16.74 2.76
N HIS A 150 11.56 -16.12 2.10
CA HIS A 150 10.92 -14.88 2.54
C HIS A 150 9.40 -15.04 2.60
N GLU A 151 8.77 -14.45 3.61
CA GLU A 151 7.32 -14.28 3.64
C GLU A 151 6.89 -13.24 2.60
N ASP A 152 5.69 -13.42 2.02
CA ASP A 152 5.14 -12.46 1.07
C ASP A 152 4.84 -11.12 1.76
N ARG A 153 5.49 -10.06 1.29
CA ARG A 153 5.35 -8.67 1.75
C ARG A 153 5.20 -7.76 0.55
N VAL A 154 3.95 -7.60 0.12
CA VAL A 154 3.58 -6.76 -1.04
C VAL A 154 2.79 -5.52 -0.63
N LYS A 155 2.45 -5.40 0.65
CA LYS A 155 1.75 -4.26 1.23
C LYS A 155 2.73 -3.42 2.05
N PRO A 156 2.54 -2.10 2.10
CA PRO A 156 3.33 -1.25 2.97
C PRO A 156 3.07 -1.59 4.45
N ASP A 157 4.01 -1.17 5.29
CA ASP A 157 3.90 -1.24 6.74
C ASP A 157 2.69 -0.45 7.25
N GLY A 158 2.09 -0.89 8.36
CA GLY A 158 0.89 -0.30 8.94
C GLY A 158 1.07 1.17 9.35
N ILE A 159 2.30 1.65 9.56
CA ILE A 159 2.57 3.09 9.78
C ILE A 159 2.15 3.96 8.59
N CYS A 160 2.05 3.37 7.41
CA CYS A 160 1.61 4.02 6.18
C CYS A 160 0.14 3.80 5.85
N ASP A 161 -0.65 3.14 6.71
CA ASP A 161 -2.08 2.95 6.48
C ASP A 161 -2.79 4.30 6.31
N GLY A 162 -3.54 4.44 5.20
CA GLY A 162 -4.16 5.71 4.80
C GLY A 162 -3.26 6.64 3.96
N TYR A 163 -1.97 6.35 3.84
CA TYR A 163 -0.97 7.17 3.13
C TYR A 163 -0.39 6.46 1.89
N THR A 164 -1.08 5.44 1.36
CA THR A 164 -0.53 4.52 0.34
C THR A 164 -0.97 4.81 -1.09
N SER A 165 -1.80 5.83 -1.32
CA SER A 165 -2.41 6.06 -2.64
C SER A 165 -1.44 6.55 -3.70
N ALA A 166 -0.42 7.33 -3.33
CA ALA A 166 0.66 7.77 -4.22
C ALA A 166 1.84 8.31 -3.41
N TRP A 167 3.05 8.12 -3.91
CA TRP A 167 4.28 8.64 -3.31
C TRP A 167 5.12 9.42 -4.33
N PRO A 168 5.92 10.41 -3.89
CA PRO A 168 6.04 10.89 -2.51
C PRO A 168 4.80 11.64 -2.02
N LEU A 169 4.48 11.50 -0.73
CA LEU A 169 3.36 12.16 -0.08
C LEU A 169 3.86 12.97 1.12
N TRP A 170 3.65 14.29 1.08
CA TRP A 170 3.86 15.14 2.25
C TRP A 170 2.57 15.22 3.04
N VAL A 171 2.66 15.12 4.36
CA VAL A 171 1.53 15.25 5.28
C VAL A 171 1.89 16.23 6.38
N ILE A 172 1.01 17.20 6.66
CA ILE A 172 1.19 18.17 7.72
C ILE A 172 -0.07 18.15 8.63
N PRO A 173 0.10 18.00 9.95
CA PRO A 173 -1.01 18.11 10.88
C PRO A 173 -1.50 19.56 10.97
N LYS A 174 -2.81 19.73 11.04
CA LYS A 174 -3.46 21.00 11.31
C LYS A 174 -3.70 21.17 12.82
N PRO A 175 -3.88 22.41 13.32
CA PRO A 175 -4.18 22.66 14.72
C PRO A 175 -5.50 22.05 15.22
N ASP A 176 -6.46 21.79 14.32
CA ASP A 176 -7.76 21.18 14.63
C ASP A 176 -7.72 19.63 14.67
N GLY A 177 -6.54 19.03 14.48
CA GLY A 177 -6.34 17.59 14.50
C GLY A 177 -6.60 16.90 13.16
N GLU A 178 -7.01 17.63 12.13
CA GLU A 178 -7.03 17.11 10.76
C GLU A 178 -5.62 17.08 10.17
N GLU A 179 -5.42 16.30 9.11
CA GLU A 179 -4.17 16.31 8.36
C GLU A 179 -4.42 16.72 6.91
N ILE A 180 -3.51 17.49 6.34
CA ILE A 180 -3.49 17.79 4.91
C ILE A 180 -2.30 17.10 4.26
N GLY A 181 -2.53 16.51 3.10
CA GLY A 181 -1.48 15.89 2.31
C GLY A 181 -1.39 16.45 0.89
N ILE A 182 -0.18 16.47 0.35
CA ILE A 182 0.04 16.70 -1.09
C ILE A 182 0.86 15.60 -1.73
N GLN A 183 0.49 15.33 -2.97
CA GLN A 183 1.18 14.38 -3.83
C GLN A 183 1.84 15.11 -4.99
N GLY A 184 2.82 14.45 -5.59
CA GLY A 184 3.39 14.82 -6.87
C GLY A 184 4.79 15.40 -6.78
N GLN A 185 5.32 15.77 -7.94
CA GLN A 185 6.68 16.23 -8.07
C GLN A 185 6.81 17.68 -7.60
N ILE A 186 7.63 17.88 -6.58
CA ILE A 186 8.13 19.20 -6.17
C ILE A 186 9.35 19.53 -7.03
N LYS A 187 9.38 20.75 -7.57
CA LYS A 187 10.45 21.18 -8.48
C LYS A 187 11.45 22.10 -7.79
N LYS A 188 11.01 22.85 -6.78
CA LYS A 188 11.86 23.74 -5.98
C LYS A 188 11.56 23.56 -4.49
N PRO A 189 12.56 23.65 -3.59
CA PRO A 189 12.33 23.54 -2.15
C PRO A 189 11.25 24.50 -1.64
N ARG A 190 11.26 25.79 -2.04
CA ARG A 190 10.23 26.77 -1.64
C ARG A 190 8.79 26.36 -1.93
N ASP A 191 8.55 25.50 -2.91
CA ASP A 191 7.18 25.05 -3.22
C ASP A 191 6.55 24.30 -2.02
N LEU A 192 7.36 23.71 -1.14
CA LEU A 192 6.91 23.05 0.08
C LEU A 192 6.43 24.03 1.16
N GLN A 193 6.89 25.29 1.14
CA GLN A 193 6.42 26.30 2.10
C GLN A 193 4.93 26.60 1.94
N ARG A 194 4.38 26.42 0.74
CA ARG A 194 2.93 26.53 0.50
C ARG A 194 2.14 25.56 1.38
N LEU A 195 2.67 24.37 1.63
CA LEU A 195 2.01 23.36 2.47
C LEU A 195 1.87 23.85 3.90
N ILE A 196 2.93 24.44 4.43
CA ILE A 196 2.94 25.00 5.79
C ILE A 196 1.88 26.09 5.91
N LYS A 197 1.78 26.98 4.90
CA LYS A 197 0.77 28.05 4.87
C LYS A 197 -0.65 27.50 4.79
N GLU A 198 -0.90 26.52 3.91
CA GLU A 198 -2.21 25.88 3.79
C GLU A 198 -2.61 25.15 5.09
N ALA A 199 -1.69 24.45 5.76
CA ALA A 199 -1.94 23.77 7.03
C ALA A 199 -2.29 24.76 8.16
N LYS A 200 -1.68 25.94 8.14
CA LYS A 200 -1.98 27.03 9.09
C LYS A 200 -3.27 27.78 8.77
N GLY A 201 -3.97 27.44 7.67
CA GLY A 201 -5.19 28.11 7.24
C GLY A 201 -4.94 29.49 6.63
N GLU A 202 -3.70 29.81 6.26
CA GLU A 202 -3.39 31.04 5.53
C GLU A 202 -3.97 30.95 4.12
N LYS A 203 -4.91 31.84 3.79
CA LYS A 203 -5.43 31.97 2.42
C LYS A 203 -4.28 32.40 1.52
N THR A 204 -3.67 31.46 0.81
CA THR A 204 -2.62 31.76 -0.15
C THR A 204 -3.26 32.44 -1.34
N ASP A 205 -3.10 33.76 -1.44
CA ASP A 205 -3.56 34.54 -2.59
C ASP A 205 -2.73 34.14 -3.82
N LEU A 206 -3.26 33.21 -4.60
CA LEU A 206 -2.60 32.59 -5.74
C LEU A 206 -2.08 33.65 -6.73
N LEU A 207 -2.78 34.79 -6.87
CA LEU A 207 -2.39 35.88 -7.77
C LEU A 207 -1.10 36.59 -7.32
N LYS A 208 -0.94 36.84 -6.01
CA LYS A 208 0.28 37.49 -5.48
C LYS A 208 1.53 36.63 -5.62
N TYR A 209 1.37 35.31 -5.49
CA TYR A 209 2.49 34.38 -5.56
C TYR A 209 3.07 34.30 -6.98
N PHE A 210 2.22 34.18 -8.00
CA PHE A 210 2.70 34.18 -9.40
C PHE A 210 3.44 35.47 -9.76
N THR A 211 2.93 36.63 -9.31
CA THR A 211 3.60 37.92 -9.57
C THR A 211 4.95 38.08 -8.87
N THR A 212 5.18 37.42 -7.73
CA THR A 212 6.49 37.47 -7.05
C THR A 212 7.54 36.54 -7.65
N LEU A 213 7.14 35.49 -8.39
CA LEU A 213 8.09 34.57 -9.02
C LEU A 213 8.64 35.06 -10.37
N GLU A 214 8.02 36.06 -10.97
CA GLU A 214 8.46 36.67 -12.22
C GLU A 214 9.44 37.84 -11.99
N VAL A 215 9.68 38.23 -10.72
CA VAL A 215 10.44 39.45 -10.35
C VAL A 215 11.76 39.14 -9.64
N GLU A 216 12.11 37.87 -9.40
CA GLU A 216 13.44 37.43 -8.90
C GLU A 216 14.20 36.57 -9.92
#